data_AF-A0A1L3MYA7-F1
#
_entry.id   AF-A0A1L3MYA7-F1
#
_cell.length_a   1.000
_cell.length_b   1.000
_cell.length_c   1.000
_cell.angle_alpha   90.00
_cell.angle_beta   90.00
_cell.angle_gamma   90.00
#
_symmetry.space_group_name_H-M   'P 1'
#
loop_
_entity.id
_entity.type
_entity.pdbx_description
1 polymer ?
#
loop_
_entity_poly.entity_id
_entity_poly.type
_entity_poly.pdbx_seq_one_letter_code
_entity_poly.pdbx_strand_id
1 'polypeptide(L)'
;MEADQFRVNGYSEIERERINFINSTSKTLKQLENYKNETIHFEQQRAINQVRQRVFQQALQGALGTLSSCLNNELHLRTIRANIGMLGAITD
;
A
#
# COMPACT_ATOMS: atom_id res chain seq x y z
N MET A 1 -1.55 6.43 64.64
CA MET A 1 -1.22 7.61 63.82
C MET A 1 -0.35 7.19 62.62
N GLU A 2 0.82 6.58 62.82
CA GLU A 2 1.67 6.09 61.70
C GLU A 2 1.00 5.02 60.81
N ALA A 3 0.31 4.04 61.40
CA ALA A 3 -0.35 2.97 60.64
C ALA A 3 -1.47 3.51 59.71
N ASP A 4 -2.22 4.51 60.15
CA ASP A 4 -3.26 5.15 59.32
C ASP A 4 -2.65 5.98 58.19
N GLN A 5 -1.53 6.67 58.45
CA GLN A 5 -0.83 7.43 57.42
C GLN A 5 -0.19 6.51 56.37
N PHE A 6 0.38 5.37 56.79
CA PHE A 6 0.87 4.34 55.88
C PHE A 6 -0.27 3.81 54.99
N ARG A 7 -1.44 3.53 55.57
CA ARG A 7 -2.61 3.06 54.83
C ARG A 7 -3.08 4.06 53.79
N VAL A 8 -3.22 5.34 54.15
CA VAL A 8 -3.64 6.41 53.22
C VAL A 8 -2.63 6.63 52.10
N ASN A 9 -1.33 6.61 52.41
CA ASN A 9 -0.27 6.72 51.41
C ASN A 9 -0.28 5.51 50.46
N GLY A 10 -0.42 4.30 50.98
CA GLY A 10 -0.52 3.08 50.17
C GLY A 10 -1.70 3.11 49.20
N TYR A 11 -2.89 3.53 49.65
CA TYR A 11 -4.04 3.70 48.75
C TYR A 11 -3.80 4.76 47.67
N SER A 12 -3.13 5.86 48.03
CA SER A 12 -2.80 6.93 47.08
C SER A 12 -1.80 6.48 46.02
N GLU A 13 -0.85 5.63 46.40
CA GLU A 13 0.15 5.05 45.50
C GLU A 13 -0.48 4.02 44.55
N ILE A 14 -1.31 3.11 45.08
CA ILE A 14 -2.07 2.15 44.27
C ILE A 14 -2.95 2.86 43.24
N GLU A 15 -3.63 3.94 43.63
CA GLU A 15 -4.48 4.70 42.70
C GLU A 15 -3.65 5.37 41.60
N ARG A 16 -2.47 5.90 41.95
CA ARG A 16 -1.54 6.48 40.97
C ARG A 16 -1.04 5.42 39.99
N GLU A 17 -0.63 4.25 40.47
CA GLU A 17 -0.22 3.14 39.63
C GLU A 17 -1.34 2.67 38.70
N ARG A 18 -2.57 2.58 39.22
CA ARG A 18 -3.75 2.21 38.44
C ARG A 18 -3.99 3.18 37.28
N ILE A 19 -3.97 4.49 37.55
CA ILE A 19 -4.14 5.51 36.50
C ILE A 19 -3.00 5.44 35.48
N ASN A 20 -1.75 5.30 35.93
CA ASN A 20 -0.60 5.17 35.04
C ASN A 20 -0.70 3.93 34.15
N PHE A 21 -1.16 2.81 34.70
CA PHE A 21 -1.38 1.57 33.96
C PHE A 21 -2.50 1.70 32.91
N ILE A 22 -3.60 2.37 33.25
CA ILE A 22 -4.69 2.64 32.30
C ILE A 22 -4.18 3.53 31.17
N ASN A 23 -3.43 4.58 31.48
CA ASN A 23 -2.88 5.50 30.49
C ASN A 23 -1.88 4.82 29.56
N SER A 24 -0.98 3.99 30.10
CA SER A 24 -0.02 3.24 29.27
C SER A 24 -0.73 2.22 28.37
N THR A 25 -1.70 1.48 28.91
CA THR A 25 -2.53 0.54 28.14
C THR A 25 -3.30 1.24 27.02
N SER A 26 -3.92 2.38 27.32
CA SER A 26 -4.65 3.18 26.32
C SER A 26 -3.73 3.66 25.20
N LYS A 27 -2.52 4.12 25.54
CA LYS A 27 -1.50 4.54 24.56
C LYS A 27 -1.09 3.38 23.65
N THR A 28 -0.84 2.20 24.21
CA THR A 28 -0.49 1.00 23.43
C THR A 28 -1.63 0.57 22.51
N LEU A 29 -2.87 0.63 22.98
CA LEU A 29 -4.05 0.31 22.15
C LEU A 29 -4.18 1.27 20.97
N LYS A 30 -4.01 2.58 21.19
CA LYS A 30 -4.04 3.58 20.11
C LYS A 30 -2.94 3.36 19.08
N GLN A 31 -1.73 2.99 19.52
CA GLN A 31 -0.63 2.66 18.62
C GLN A 31 -0.94 1.42 17.78
N LEU A 32 -1.51 0.38 18.40
CA LEU A 32 -1.91 -0.85 17.71
C LEU A 32 -3.00 -0.58 16.66
N GLU A 33 -3.99 0.25 17.00
CA GLU A 33 -5.04 0.66 16.07
C GLU A 33 -4.48 1.41 14.86
N ASN A 34 -3.59 2.38 15.09
CA ASN A 34 -2.93 3.12 14.01
C ASN A 34 -2.14 2.18 13.08
N TYR A 35 -1.35 1.26 13.66
CA TYR A 35 -0.59 0.27 12.89
C TYR A 35 -1.50 -0.64 12.06
N LYS A 36 -2.64 -1.06 12.62
CA LYS A 36 -3.64 -1.83 11.87
C LYS A 36 -4.23 -1.04 10.71
N ASN A 37 -4.53 0.24 10.91
CA ASN A 37 -5.06 1.10 9.86
C ASN A 37 -4.05 1.30 8.72
N GLU A 38 -2.77 1.51 9.05
CA GLU A 38 -1.69 1.56 8.06
C GLU A 38 -1.55 0.26 7.27
N THR A 39 -1.64 -0.88 7.97
CA THR A 39 -1.59 -2.21 7.36
C THR A 39 -2.76 -2.43 6.38
N ILE A 40 -3.98 -2.03 6.77
CA ILE A 40 -5.16 -2.12 5.90
C ILE A 40 -4.96 -1.27 4.64
N HIS A 41 -4.49 -0.04 4.78
CA HIS A 41 -4.24 0.85 3.65
C HIS A 41 -3.18 0.25 2.69
N PHE A 42 -2.10 -0.31 3.25
CA PHE A 42 -1.08 -0.99 2.45
C PHE A 42 -1.66 -2.19 1.67
N GLU A 43 -2.45 -3.03 2.33
CA GLU A 43 -3.09 -4.19 1.70
C GLU A 43 -4.08 -3.79 0.60
N GLN A 44 -4.81 -2.70 0.78
CA GLN A 44 -5.66 -2.13 -0.26
C GLN A 44 -4.86 -1.72 -1.50
N GLN A 45 -3.74 -0.99 -1.31
CA GLN A 45 -2.87 -0.63 -2.43
C GLN A 45 -2.26 -1.86 -3.10
N ARG A 46 -1.88 -2.87 -2.31
CA ARG A 46 -1.38 -4.15 -2.84
C ARG A 46 -2.42 -4.84 -3.70
N ALA A 47 -3.66 -4.94 -3.24
CA ALA A 47 -4.76 -5.55 -3.98
C ALA A 47 -5.05 -4.80 -5.28
N ILE A 48 -5.10 -3.46 -5.25
CA ILE A 48 -5.29 -2.63 -6.44
C ILE A 48 -4.18 -2.88 -7.46
N ASN A 49 -2.92 -2.90 -7.02
CA ASN A 49 -1.79 -3.12 -7.91
C ASN A 49 -1.78 -4.52 -8.53
N GLN A 50 -2.17 -5.54 -7.77
CA GLN A 50 -2.31 -6.91 -8.29
C GLN A 50 -3.39 -7.00 -9.37
N VAL A 51 -4.56 -6.41 -9.12
CA VAL A 51 -5.65 -6.37 -10.12
C VAL A 51 -5.21 -5.61 -11.36
N ARG A 52 -4.59 -4.43 -11.18
CA ARG A 52 -4.08 -3.62 -12.29
C ARG A 52 -3.09 -4.39 -13.15
N GLN A 53 -2.14 -5.11 -12.54
CA GLN A 53 -1.15 -5.92 -13.27
C GLN A 53 -1.81 -7.04 -14.07
N ARG A 54 -2.79 -7.76 -13.49
CA ARG A 54 -3.52 -8.81 -14.20
C ARG A 54 -4.33 -8.27 -15.37
N VAL A 55 -5.07 -7.19 -15.16
CA VAL A 55 -5.84 -6.52 -16.22
C VAL A 55 -4.91 -6.03 -17.33
N PHE A 56 -3.76 -5.44 -16.97
CA PHE A 56 -2.77 -5.01 -17.96
C PHE A 56 -2.21 -6.17 -18.78
N GLN A 57 -1.83 -7.28 -18.13
CA GLN A 57 -1.34 -8.47 -18.83
C GLN A 57 -2.39 -9.05 -19.77
N GLN A 58 -3.64 -9.12 -19.34
CA GLN A 58 -4.75 -9.60 -20.17
C GLN A 58 -4.98 -8.68 -21.38
N ALA A 59 -4.99 -7.36 -21.16
CA ALA A 59 -5.14 -6.38 -22.24
C ALA A 59 -3.97 -6.47 -23.24
N LEU A 60 -2.74 -6.62 -22.74
CA LEU A 60 -1.55 -6.77 -23.57
C LEU A 60 -1.60 -8.06 -24.42
N GLN A 61 -1.99 -9.19 -23.82
CA GLN A 61 -2.15 -10.45 -24.56
C GLN A 61 -3.27 -10.35 -25.61
N GLY A 62 -4.39 -9.70 -25.27
CA GLY A 62 -5.49 -9.47 -26.22
C GLY A 62 -5.07 -8.57 -27.39
N ALA A 63 -4.34 -7.49 -27.09
CA ALA A 63 -3.79 -6.60 -28.12
C ALA A 63 -2.78 -7.32 -29.01
N LEU A 64 -1.90 -8.15 -28.43
CA LEU A 64 -0.95 -8.95 -29.17
C LEU A 64 -1.65 -9.95 -30.09
N GLY A 65 -2.64 -10.70 -29.59
CA GLY A 65 -3.42 -11.63 -30.42
C GLY A 65 -4.14 -10.93 -31.57
N THR A 66 -4.73 -9.76 -31.31
CA THR A 66 -5.37 -8.95 -32.34
C THR A 66 -4.35 -8.49 -33.38
N LEU A 67 -3.22 -7.92 -32.94
CA LEU A 67 -2.17 -7.47 -33.84
C LEU A 67 -1.66 -8.63 -34.71
N SER A 68 -1.35 -9.78 -34.11
CA SER A 68 -0.93 -10.98 -34.83
C SER A 68 -1.94 -11.42 -35.90
N SER A 69 -3.24 -11.27 -35.66
CA SER A 69 -4.28 -11.57 -36.65
C SER A 69 -4.43 -10.50 -37.75
N CYS A 70 -4.01 -9.26 -37.49
CA CYS A 70 -4.15 -8.12 -38.40
C CYS A 70 -2.86 -7.77 -39.16
N LEU A 71 -1.72 -8.40 -38.85
CA LEU A 71 -0.45 -8.17 -39.53
C LEU A 71 -0.53 -8.60 -40.99
N ASN A 72 -0.79 -7.63 -41.86
CA ASN A 72 -0.77 -7.75 -43.30
C ASN A 72 0.39 -6.93 -43.90
N ASN A 73 0.69 -7.16 -45.18
CA ASN A 73 1.82 -6.51 -45.85
C ASN A 73 1.75 -4.98 -45.82
N GLU A 74 0.54 -4.40 -45.91
CA GLU A 74 0.35 -2.95 -45.85
C GLU A 74 0.68 -2.38 -44.45
N LEU A 75 0.17 -3.02 -43.40
CA LEU A 75 0.43 -2.64 -42.02
C LEU A 75 1.93 -2.77 -41.68
N HIS A 76 2.60 -3.81 -42.16
CA HIS A 76 4.05 -3.96 -42.02
C HIS A 76 4.82 -2.80 -42.66
N LEU A 77 4.52 -2.45 -43.92
CA LEU A 77 5.23 -1.38 -44.63
C LEU A 77 5.01 -0.01 -43.96
N ARG A 78 3.78 0.28 -43.52
CA ARG A 78 3.47 1.51 -42.77
C ARG A 78 4.25 1.57 -41.45
N THR A 79 4.33 0.46 -40.74
CA THR A 79 5.06 0.36 -39.47
C THR A 79 6.57 0.55 -39.67
N ILE A 80 7.17 -0.06 -40.70
CA ILE A 80 8.59 0.11 -41.04
C ILE A 80 8.89 1.58 -41.37
N ARG A 81 8.07 2.22 -42.20
CA ARG A 81 8.26 3.64 -42.56
C ARG A 81 8.20 4.55 -41.33
N ALA A 82 7.25 4.30 -40.41
CA ALA A 82 7.15 5.05 -39.16
C ALA A 82 8.40 4.84 -38.27
N ASN A 83 8.87 3.60 -38.12
CA ASN A 83 10.05 3.29 -37.33
C ASN A 83 11.33 3.93 -37.88
N ILE A 84 11.51 3.95 -39.21
CA ILE A 84 12.64 4.64 -39.85
C ILE A 84 12.57 6.15 -39.58
N GLY A 85 11.38 6.77 -39.69
CA GLY A 85 11.20 8.19 -39.39
C GLY A 85 11.48 8.54 -37.93
N MET A 86 11.03 7.71 -36.98
CA MET A 86 11.34 7.89 -35.56
C MET A 86 12.83 7.74 -35.28
N LEU A 87 13.50 6.78 -35.91
CA LEU A 87 14.93 6.59 -35.76
C LEU A 87 15.69 7.84 -36.25
N GLY A 88 15.35 8.35 -37.44
CA GLY A 88 15.92 9.58 -37.98
C GLY A 88 15.80 10.76 -37.02
N ALA A 89 14.61 10.96 -36.45
CA ALA A 89 14.34 12.05 -35.51
C ALA A 89 15.06 11.95 -34.16
N ILE A 90 15.57 10.77 -33.79
CA ILE A 90 16.38 10.56 -32.57
C ILE A 90 17.87 10.70 -32.88
N THR A 91 18.28 10.46 -34.13
CA THR A 91 19.68 10.51 -34.57
C THR A 91 20.11 11.86 -35.15
N ASP A 92 19.16 12.72 -35.52
CA ASP A 92 19.36 14.12 -35.90
C ASP A 92 19.40 15.05 -34.67
#